data_AF-A0A0C9S3Z2-F1
#
_entry.id   AF-A0A0C9S3Z2-F1
#
_cell.length_a   1.000
_cell.length_b   1.000
_cell.length_c   1.000
_cell.angle_alpha   90.00
_cell.angle_beta   90.00
_cell.angle_gamma   90.00
#
_symmetry.space_group_name_H-M   'P 1'
#
loop_
_entity.id
_entity.type
_entity.pdbx_description
1 polymer ?
#
loop_
_entity_poly.entity_id
_entity_poly.type
_entity_poly.pdbx_seq_one_letter_code
_entity_poly.pdbx_strand_id
1 'polypeptide(L)'
;MARGLVFVVLLIGIMLQNATPGLAGLWGRQWMPGYKLRVMLACSGIQFVPRSGWGARPPKNQERLKVQPVPRFFVHHTLGPECFNYWTCSERMRHWQNFHMDTRGWDDLGYSFLIGG
;
A
#
# COMPACT_ATOMS: atom_id res chain seq x y z
N MET A 1 13.96 -40.06 -33.52
CA MET A 1 12.52 -39.78 -33.38
C MET A 1 12.20 -39.55 -31.90
N ALA A 2 12.22 -38.30 -31.42
CA ALA A 2 11.85 -37.95 -30.03
C ALA A 2 11.51 -36.44 -29.86
N ARG A 3 11.06 -35.77 -30.94
CA ARG A 3 10.73 -34.33 -30.91
C ARG A 3 9.23 -34.04 -30.82
N GLY A 4 8.37 -35.05 -30.96
CA GLY A 4 6.91 -34.89 -30.97
C GLY A 4 6.24 -34.89 -29.58
N LEU A 5 6.85 -35.53 -28.57
CA LEU A 5 6.21 -35.70 -27.27
C LEU A 5 6.23 -34.41 -26.41
N VAL A 6 7.24 -33.56 -26.58
CA VAL A 6 7.42 -32.34 -25.77
C VAL A 6 6.39 -31.25 -26.14
N PHE A 7 5.98 -31.17 -27.41
CA PHE A 7 5.01 -30.17 -27.86
C PHE A 7 3.56 -30.50 -27.47
N VAL A 8 3.22 -31.78 -27.32
CA VAL A 8 1.86 -32.21 -26.92
C VAL A 8 1.62 -31.94 -25.43
N VAL A 9 2.65 -32.06 -24.58
CA VAL A 9 2.55 -31.77 -23.14
C VAL A 9 2.37 -30.27 -22.88
N LEU A 10 2.98 -29.39 -23.68
CA LEU A 10 2.89 -27.94 -23.47
C LEU A 10 1.50 -27.37 -23.81
N LEU A 11 0.80 -27.94 -24.80
CA LEU A 11 -0.51 -27.44 -25.22
C LEU A 11 -1.67 -27.93 -24.33
N ILE A 12 -1.52 -29.09 -23.68
CA ILE A 12 -2.52 -29.59 -22.72
C ILE A 12 -2.47 -28.80 -21.40
N GLY A 13 -1.30 -28.26 -21.02
CA GLY A 13 -1.14 -27.42 -19.82
C GLY A 13 -1.76 -26.02 -19.92
N ILE A 14 -1.97 -25.49 -21.13
CA ILE A 14 -2.52 -24.14 -21.33
C ILE A 14 -4.05 -24.17 -21.40
N MET A 15 -4.65 -25.28 -21.84
CA MET A 15 -6.11 -25.39 -21.98
C MET A 15 -6.87 -25.74 -20.69
N LEU A 16 -6.18 -26.04 -19.59
CA LEU A 16 -6.79 -26.31 -18.28
C LEU A 16 -6.86 -25.10 -17.34
N GLN A 17 -6.35 -23.93 -17.74
CA GLN A 17 -6.42 -22.71 -16.89
C GLN A 17 -7.77 -21.97 -17.00
N ASN A 18 -8.66 -22.38 -17.89
CA ASN A 18 -9.93 -21.68 -18.16
C ASN A 18 -11.20 -22.44 -17.76
N ALA A 19 -11.08 -23.54 -17.01
CA ALA A 19 -12.26 -24.25 -16.50
C ALA A 19 -12.21 -24.37 -14.97
N THR A 20 -13.24 -23.80 -14.32
CA THR A 20 -13.60 -23.81 -12.89
C THR A 20 -13.14 -22.61 -12.02
N PRO A 21 -14.06 -21.68 -11.66
CA PRO A 21 -13.82 -20.63 -10.67
C PRO A 21 -13.69 -21.12 -9.20
N GLY A 22 -13.55 -22.43 -8.97
CA GLY A 22 -13.73 -23.04 -7.64
C GLY A 22 -12.49 -23.66 -6.99
N LEU A 23 -11.37 -23.79 -7.71
CA LEU A 23 -10.19 -24.53 -7.22
C LEU A 23 -8.90 -23.69 -7.12
N ALA A 24 -8.93 -22.41 -7.50
CA ALA A 24 -7.79 -21.50 -7.34
C ALA A 24 -7.40 -21.23 -5.86
N GLY A 25 -8.26 -21.62 -4.90
CA GLY A 25 -8.03 -21.42 -3.47
C GLY A 25 -7.15 -22.47 -2.77
N LEU A 26 -6.82 -23.59 -3.43
CA LEU A 26 -6.14 -24.73 -2.79
C LEU A 26 -4.68 -24.94 -3.22
N TRP A 27 -4.20 -24.24 -4.26
CA TRP A 27 -2.79 -24.27 -4.68
C TRP A 27 -2.05 -22.95 -4.41
N GLY A 28 -2.76 -21.89 -3.99
CA GLY A 28 -2.20 -20.55 -3.78
C GLY A 28 -1.61 -20.26 -2.40
N ARG A 29 -1.78 -21.14 -1.40
CA ARG A 29 -1.30 -20.89 -0.02
C ARG A 29 0.16 -21.29 0.22
N GLN A 30 0.73 -22.17 -0.61
CA GLN A 30 2.03 -22.81 -0.36
C GLN A 30 3.25 -21.96 -0.77
N TRP A 31 3.05 -20.87 -1.53
CA TRP A 31 4.15 -20.08 -2.11
C TRP A 31 4.39 -18.71 -1.46
N MET A 32 3.60 -18.34 -0.45
CA MET A 32 3.88 -17.12 0.31
C MET A 32 4.79 -17.46 1.49
N PRO A 33 5.98 -16.84 1.59
CA PRO A 33 6.78 -16.95 2.80
C PRO A 33 5.94 -16.60 4.03
N GLY A 34 6.08 -17.32 5.14
CA GLY A 34 5.21 -17.17 6.32
C GLY A 34 5.12 -15.74 6.88
N TYR A 35 6.13 -14.89 6.62
CA TYR A 35 6.09 -13.46 6.96
C TYR A 35 5.01 -12.69 6.18
N LYS A 36 4.76 -13.03 4.91
CA LYS A 36 3.80 -12.34 4.04
C LYS A 36 2.35 -12.62 4.48
N LEU A 37 2.09 -13.86 4.92
CA LEU A 37 0.79 -14.25 5.49
C LEU A 37 0.52 -13.53 6.82
N ARG A 38 1.53 -13.41 7.70
CA ARG A 38 1.41 -12.69 8.98
C ARG A 38 1.14 -11.19 8.80
N VAL A 39 1.82 -10.55 7.84
CA VAL A 39 1.60 -9.12 7.53
C VAL A 39 0.19 -8.88 6.97
N MET A 40 -0.31 -9.74 6.08
CA MET A 40 -1.67 -9.59 5.56
C MET A 40 -2.74 -9.70 6.66
N LEU A 41 -2.59 -10.62 7.61
CA LEU A 41 -3.51 -10.69 8.76
C LEU A 41 -3.39 -9.46 9.67
N ALA A 42 -2.18 -8.99 9.96
CA ALA A 42 -1.96 -7.86 10.86
C ALA A 42 -2.52 -6.52 10.33
N CYS A 43 -2.60 -6.36 9.00
CA CYS A 43 -3.15 -5.16 8.37
C CYS A 43 -4.61 -5.32 7.91
N SER A 44 -5.24 -6.48 8.17
CA SER A 44 -6.64 -6.71 7.82
C SER A 44 -7.54 -5.73 8.57
N GLY A 45 -8.28 -4.90 7.83
CA GLY A 45 -9.19 -3.89 8.40
C GLY A 45 -8.58 -2.48 8.53
N ILE A 46 -7.28 -2.30 8.27
CA ILE A 46 -6.68 -0.96 8.17
C ILE A 46 -7.02 -0.39 6.78
N GLN A 47 -7.85 0.64 6.75
CA GLN A 47 -8.13 1.37 5.51
C GLN A 47 -7.00 2.36 5.22
N PHE A 48 -6.21 2.07 4.19
CA PHE A 48 -5.20 3.00 3.70
C PHE A 48 -5.83 4.01 2.72
N VAL A 49 -5.84 5.30 3.09
CA VAL A 49 -6.33 6.37 2.21
C VAL A 49 -5.16 6.96 1.43
N PRO A 50 -5.10 6.80 0.09
CA PRO A 50 -4.02 7.36 -0.71
C PRO A 50 -4.08 8.89 -0.74
N ARG A 51 -3.01 9.53 -1.21
CA ARG A 51 -2.91 10.99 -1.37
C ARG A 51 -4.10 11.60 -2.13
N SER A 52 -4.47 11.00 -3.26
CA SER A 52 -5.65 11.43 -4.03
C SER A 52 -6.94 11.26 -3.23
N GLY A 53 -7.01 10.26 -2.36
CA GLY A 53 -8.16 9.98 -1.51
C GLY A 53 -8.45 11.08 -0.49
N TRP A 54 -7.45 11.70 0.14
CA TRP A 54 -7.69 12.81 1.07
C TRP A 54 -7.57 14.20 0.43
N GLY A 55 -7.40 14.27 -0.90
CA GLY A 55 -7.31 15.54 -1.63
C GLY A 55 -5.97 16.25 -1.43
N ALA A 56 -4.87 15.50 -1.39
CA ALA A 56 -3.53 16.06 -1.33
C ALA A 56 -3.22 16.93 -2.54
N ARG A 57 -2.63 18.10 -2.31
CA ARG A 57 -1.98 18.83 -3.40
C ARG A 57 -0.61 18.21 -3.73
N PRO A 58 -0.06 18.46 -4.94
CA PRO A 58 1.28 18.02 -5.30
C PRO A 58 2.34 18.62 -4.37
N PRO A 59 3.40 17.87 -4.01
CA PRO A 59 4.54 18.43 -3.29
C PRO A 59 5.39 19.32 -4.22
N LYS A 60 6.16 20.24 -3.65
CA LYS A 60 7.12 21.09 -4.39
C LYS A 60 8.31 20.27 -4.91
N ASN A 61 8.74 19.28 -4.12
CA ASN A 61 9.82 18.37 -4.47
C ASN A 61 9.62 17.00 -3.77
N GLN A 62 10.30 15.96 -4.25
CA GLN A 62 10.27 14.62 -3.66
C GLN A 62 11.68 14.03 -3.65
N GLU A 63 12.17 13.64 -2.47
CA GLU A 63 13.40 12.85 -2.32
C GLU A 63 13.08 11.51 -1.68
N ARG A 64 13.61 10.42 -2.26
CA ARG A 64 13.47 9.08 -1.67
C ARG A 64 14.48 8.89 -0.55
N LEU A 65 14.06 8.22 0.53
CA LEU A 65 14.98 7.84 1.60
C LEU A 65 16.16 7.01 1.05
N LYS A 66 17.37 7.51 1.30
CA LYS A 66 18.63 6.92 0.81
C LYS A 66 18.90 5.52 1.34
N VAL A 67 18.44 5.23 2.56
CA VAL A 67 18.58 3.93 3.21
C VAL A 67 17.25 3.20 3.22
N GLN A 68 17.22 2.03 2.58
CA GLN A 68 16.08 1.12 2.56
C GLN A 68 16.56 -0.32 2.81
N PRO A 69 15.85 -1.13 3.62
CA PRO A 69 14.64 -0.79 4.38
C PRO A 69 14.91 0.24 5.48
N VAL A 70 13.89 1.05 5.82
CA VAL A 70 14.02 2.07 6.86
C VAL A 70 14.15 1.36 8.22
N PRO A 71 15.24 1.58 8.98
CA PRO A 71 15.51 0.79 10.19
C PRO A 71 14.76 1.27 11.44
N ARG A 72 14.16 2.47 11.40
CA ARG A 72 13.52 3.13 12.53
C ARG A 72 12.27 3.88 12.10
N PHE A 73 11.25 3.92 12.96
CA PHE A 73 10.08 4.76 12.80
C PHE A 73 9.94 5.67 14.02
N PHE A 74 9.37 6.86 13.83
CA PHE A 74 9.11 7.83 14.88
C PHE A 74 7.61 8.11 14.93
N VAL A 75 7.06 8.17 16.14
CA VAL A 75 5.66 8.49 16.39
C VAL A 75 5.58 9.93 16.90
N HIS A 76 4.72 10.73 16.27
CA HIS A 76 4.52 12.14 16.61
C HIS A 76 3.03 12.45 16.58
N HIS A 77 2.51 13.18 17.56
CA HIS A 77 1.12 13.66 17.55
C HIS A 77 1.03 14.97 16.78
N THR A 78 -0.07 15.22 16.07
CA THR A 78 -0.36 16.57 15.56
C THR A 78 -0.95 17.38 16.71
N LEU A 79 -0.33 18.52 17.09
CA LEU A 79 -0.80 19.43 18.16
C LEU A 79 -2.12 20.16 17.82
N GLY A 80 -3.01 19.52 17.06
CA GLY A 80 -4.30 20.06 16.62
C GLY A 80 -5.46 19.15 17.02
N PRO A 81 -6.69 19.54 16.69
CA PRO A 81 -7.86 18.76 17.07
C PRO A 81 -7.88 17.40 16.39
N GLU A 82 -8.41 16.41 17.11
CA GLU A 82 -8.65 15.06 16.62
C GLU A 82 -9.71 15.02 15.50
N CYS A 83 -9.83 13.87 14.86
CA CYS A 83 -10.79 13.62 13.79
C CYS A 83 -11.22 12.15 13.82
N PHE A 84 -12.52 11.90 13.59
CA PHE A 84 -13.11 10.56 13.79
C PHE A 84 -13.80 10.01 12.55
N ASN A 85 -13.78 10.74 11.43
CA ASN A 85 -14.36 10.27 10.18
C ASN A 85 -13.50 10.72 8.99
N TYR A 86 -13.68 10.03 7.87
CA TYR A 86 -12.92 10.26 6.65
C TYR A 86 -12.91 11.73 6.19
N TRP A 87 -14.04 12.44 6.28
CA TRP A 87 -14.15 13.83 5.82
C TRP A 87 -13.36 14.79 6.70
N THR A 88 -13.57 14.73 8.01
CA THR A 88 -12.86 15.57 9.00
C THR A 88 -11.38 15.25 9.03
N CYS A 89 -10.98 13.97 8.92
CA CYS A 89 -9.58 13.60 8.85
C CYS A 89 -8.92 14.06 7.55
N SER A 90 -9.60 13.96 6.42
CA SER A 90 -9.08 14.47 5.16
C SER A 90 -8.92 16.00 5.18
N GLU A 91 -9.81 16.72 5.86
CA GLU A 91 -9.67 18.16 6.10
C GLU A 91 -8.44 18.47 6.97
N ARG A 92 -8.25 17.75 8.08
CA ARG A 92 -7.06 17.90 8.93
C ARG A 92 -5.76 17.60 8.18
N MET A 93 -5.76 16.58 7.33
CA MET A 93 -4.62 16.26 6.44
C MET A 93 -4.25 17.45 5.54
N ARG A 94 -5.24 18.05 4.88
CA ARG A 94 -5.03 19.23 4.01
C ARG A 94 -4.58 20.45 4.81
N HIS A 95 -5.13 20.67 6.00
CA HIS A 95 -4.71 21.75 6.90
C HIS A 95 -3.21 21.65 7.22
N TRP A 96 -2.75 20.48 7.67
CA TRP A 96 -1.33 20.28 7.99
C TRP A 96 -0.43 20.35 6.75
N GLN A 97 -0.90 19.87 5.59
CA GLN A 97 -0.16 20.01 4.35
C GLN A 97 0.04 21.49 3.98
N ASN A 98 -1.02 22.29 4.04
CA ASN A 98 -0.96 23.72 3.75
C ASN A 98 -0.06 24.44 4.77
N PHE A 99 -0.20 24.17 6.06
CA PHE A 99 0.65 24.79 7.08
C PHE A 99 2.14 24.46 6.87
N HIS A 100 2.48 23.19 6.62
CA HIS A 100 3.87 22.81 6.37
C HIS A 100 4.45 23.47 5.11
N MET A 101 3.69 23.50 4.02
CA MET A 101 4.19 24.01 2.75
C MET A 101 4.13 25.54 2.64
N ASP A 102 3.06 26.18 3.11
CA ASP A 102 2.81 27.62 2.94
C ASP A 102 3.41 28.43 4.10
N THR A 103 3.30 27.93 5.34
CA THR A 103 3.81 28.65 6.52
C THR A 103 5.26 28.27 6.84
N ARG A 104 5.62 26.97 6.79
CA ARG A 104 6.99 26.52 7.09
C ARG A 104 7.89 26.43 5.86
N GLY A 105 7.34 26.62 4.66
CA GLY A 105 8.09 26.56 3.41
C GLY A 105 8.55 25.15 3.00
N TRP A 106 8.06 24.09 3.65
CA TRP A 106 8.46 22.72 3.34
C TRP A 106 7.98 22.28 1.95
N ASP A 107 8.58 21.20 1.44
CA ASP A 107 8.24 20.64 0.14
C ASP A 107 6.90 19.90 0.16
N ASP A 108 6.50 19.35 1.30
CA ASP A 108 5.23 18.65 1.50
C ASP A 108 4.87 18.57 3.00
N LEU A 109 3.86 17.78 3.31
CA LEU A 109 3.55 17.29 4.65
C LEU A 109 4.78 16.61 5.30
N GLY A 110 5.22 17.09 6.46
CA GLY A 110 6.40 16.54 7.15
C GLY A 110 6.22 15.19 7.87
N TYR A 111 5.17 14.45 7.53
CA TYR A 111 4.91 13.11 8.05
C TYR A 111 4.77 12.14 6.88
N SER A 112 5.32 10.93 7.00
CA SER A 112 5.14 9.89 5.99
C SER A 112 3.72 9.30 5.99
N PHE A 113 3.13 9.18 7.19
CA PHE A 113 1.78 8.68 7.42
C PHE A 113 1.14 9.46 8.56
N LEU A 114 -0.18 9.60 8.53
CA LEU A 114 -0.97 10.07 9.65
C LEU A 114 -2.09 9.06 9.90
N ILE A 115 -2.55 9.02 11.14
CA ILE A 115 -3.64 8.16 11.61
C ILE A 115 -4.68 9.09 12.21
N GLY A 116 -5.92 8.98 11.75
CA GLY A 116 -7.08 9.61 12.39
C GLY A 116 -7.65 8.67 13.45
N GLY A 117 -8.17 9.23 14.53
CA GLY A 117 -8.65 8.47 15.67
C GLY A 117 -9.00 9.38 16.83
#